data_AF-A0A3B9LEZ3-F1
#
_entry.id   AF-A0A3B9LEZ3-F1
#
_cell.length_a   1.000
_cell.length_b   1.000
_cell.length_c   1.000
_cell.angle_alpha   90.00
_cell.angle_beta   90.00
_cell.angle_gamma   90.00
#
_symmetry.space_group_name_H-M   'P 1'
#
loop_
_entity.id
_entity.type
_entity.pdbx_description
1 polymer ?
#
loop_
_entity_poly.entity_id
_entity_poly.type
_entity_poly.pdbx_seq_one_letter_code
_entity_poly.pdbx_strand_id
1 'polypeptide(L)'
;LAFVDHAEWLRQIAPRTFGCHVQDCIWPAQDHQPPFAGDVDLAKLVPLLPRECVLVWEMSPRKTAGEIRRSVEAWKKHFGA
;
A
#
# COMPACT_ATOMS: atom_id res chain seq x y z
N LEU A 1 -7.64 -6.93 9.68
CA LEU A 1 -8.77 -7.83 9.98
C LEU A 1 -9.35 -8.57 8.76
N ALA A 2 -9.01 -8.22 7.51
CA ALA A 2 -9.36 -9.00 6.30
C ALA A 2 -10.84 -9.41 6.19
N PHE A 3 -11.75 -8.62 6.78
CA PHE A 3 -13.19 -8.90 6.80
C PHE A 3 -13.85 -8.70 5.42
N VAL A 4 -13.12 -8.12 4.47
CA VAL A 4 -13.56 -7.86 3.10
C VAL A 4 -12.47 -8.30 2.13
N ASP A 5 -12.85 -8.77 0.94
CA ASP A 5 -11.90 -8.96 -0.15
C ASP A 5 -11.43 -7.59 -0.64
N HIS A 6 -10.14 -7.29 -0.43
CA HIS A 6 -9.58 -5.99 -0.78
C HIS A 6 -9.68 -5.68 -2.28
N ALA A 7 -9.53 -6.69 -3.15
CA ALA A 7 -9.55 -6.47 -4.59
C ALA A 7 -10.97 -6.17 -5.09
N GLU A 8 -11.98 -6.86 -4.56
CA GLU A 8 -13.38 -6.56 -4.84
C GLU A 8 -13.72 -5.13 -4.40
N TRP A 9 -13.38 -4.77 -3.17
CA TRP A 9 -13.63 -3.43 -2.64
C TRP A 9 -12.97 -2.33 -3.49
N LEU A 10 -11.68 -2.50 -3.83
CA LEU A 10 -10.95 -1.54 -4.66
C LEU A 10 -11.60 -1.34 -6.03
N ARG A 11 -12.04 -2.42 -6.69
CA ARG A 11 -12.72 -2.29 -8.00
C ARG A 11 -14.04 -1.51 -7.91
N GLN A 12 -14.79 -1.67 -6.81
CA GLN A 12 -16.05 -0.95 -6.62
C GLN A 12 -15.82 0.55 -6.41
N ILE A 13 -14.77 0.94 -5.68
CA ILE A 13 -14.51 2.35 -5.37
C ILE A 13 -13.68 3.07 -6.44
N ALA A 14 -12.88 2.34 -7.23
CA ALA A 14 -11.91 2.90 -8.18
C ALA A 14 -12.46 4.03 -9.08
N PRO A 15 -13.68 3.96 -9.66
CA PRO A 15 -14.19 5.03 -10.52
C PRO A 15 -14.36 6.40 -9.83
N ARG A 16 -14.30 6.45 -8.49
CA ARG A 16 -14.47 7.66 -7.68
C ARG A 16 -13.23 7.98 -6.84
N THR A 17 -12.14 7.23 -7.01
CA THR A 17 -10.92 7.37 -6.22
C THR A 17 -9.93 8.32 -6.88
N PHE A 18 -9.59 9.42 -6.20
CA PHE A 18 -8.61 10.41 -6.67
C PHE A 18 -7.24 10.28 -5.97
N GLY A 19 -7.20 9.66 -4.81
CA GLY A 19 -6.00 9.50 -4.00
C GLY A 19 -6.16 8.35 -3.01
N CYS A 20 -5.04 7.82 -2.53
CA CYS A 20 -5.00 6.74 -1.56
C CYS A 20 -3.82 6.93 -0.61
N HIS A 21 -4.10 6.76 0.69
CA HIS A 21 -3.05 6.51 1.67
C HIS A 21 -2.68 5.03 1.62
N VAL A 22 -1.40 4.75 1.39
CA VAL A 22 -0.88 3.40 1.25
C VAL A 22 -0.03 3.09 2.47
N GLN A 23 -0.37 2.00 3.14
CA GLN A 23 0.43 1.43 4.20
C GLN A 23 0.35 -0.09 4.12
N ASP A 24 1.34 -0.75 4.69
CA ASP A 24 1.30 -2.19 4.89
C ASP A 24 0.90 -2.51 6.34
N CYS A 25 0.48 -3.75 6.57
CA CYS A 25 0.06 -4.23 7.88
C CYS A 25 0.67 -5.61 8.15
N ILE A 26 1.25 -5.81 9.33
CA ILE A 26 1.63 -7.13 9.82
C ILE A 26 0.52 -7.63 10.74
N TRP A 27 0.01 -8.83 10.46
CA TRP A 27 -0.99 -9.49 11.30
C TRP A 27 -0.42 -9.78 12.71
N PRO A 28 -1.18 -9.64 13.80
CA PRO A 28 -2.60 -9.27 13.86
C PRO A 28 -2.90 -7.78 14.02
N ALA A 29 -1.95 -6.96 14.46
CA ALA A 29 -2.25 -5.62 14.98
C ALA A 29 -1.12 -4.60 14.78
N GLN A 30 -0.27 -4.80 13.77
CA GLN A 30 0.80 -3.86 13.45
C GLN A 30 0.50 -3.17 12.12
N ASP A 31 -0.24 -2.07 12.19
CA ASP A 31 -0.55 -1.22 11.05
C ASP A 31 0.60 -0.22 10.75
N HIS A 32 0.38 0.68 9.79
CA HIS A 32 1.31 1.76 9.41
C HIS A 32 2.75 1.28 9.10
N GLN A 33 2.89 0.08 8.52
CA GLN A 33 4.17 -0.43 8.08
C GLN A 33 4.54 0.19 6.72
N PRO A 34 5.84 0.39 6.44
CA PRO A 34 6.30 0.73 5.10
C PRO A 34 5.77 -0.29 4.08
N PRO A 35 5.40 0.12 2.85
CA PRO A 35 4.98 -0.81 1.80
C PRO A 35 5.96 -1.98 1.62
N PHE A 36 5.44 -3.19 1.45
CA PHE A 36 6.20 -4.44 1.29
C PHE A 36 6.99 -4.87 2.54
N ALA A 37 6.63 -4.38 3.72
CA ALA A 37 7.19 -4.82 5.00
C ALA A 37 6.18 -5.62 5.85
N GLY A 38 4.97 -5.86 5.34
CA GLY A 38 3.93 -6.63 5.99
C GLY A 38 3.28 -7.64 5.06
N ASP A 39 2.01 -7.94 5.33
CA ASP A 39 1.26 -9.05 4.76
C ASP A 39 0.26 -8.61 3.68
N VAL A 40 0.16 -7.31 3.36
CA VAL A 40 -0.76 -6.83 2.33
C VAL A 40 -0.18 -7.09 0.94
N ASP A 41 -0.93 -7.75 0.06
CA ASP A 41 -0.53 -8.01 -1.34
C ASP A 41 -0.65 -6.74 -2.21
N LEU A 42 0.23 -5.77 -1.95
CA LEU A 42 0.24 -4.48 -2.64
C LEU A 42 0.52 -4.62 -4.13
N ALA A 43 1.32 -5.62 -4.54
CA ALA A 43 1.62 -5.89 -5.94
C ALA A 43 0.34 -6.20 -6.74
N LYS A 44 -0.59 -6.95 -6.15
CA LYS A 44 -1.90 -7.25 -6.77
C LYS A 44 -2.89 -6.09 -6.65
N LEU A 45 -2.87 -5.36 -5.54
CA LEU A 45 -3.92 -4.39 -5.21
C LEU A 45 -3.69 -3.01 -5.82
N VAL A 46 -2.45 -2.49 -5.81
CA VAL A 46 -2.13 -1.14 -6.32
C VAL A 46 -2.54 -0.96 -7.79
N PRO A 47 -2.35 -1.93 -8.71
CA PRO A 47 -2.80 -1.80 -10.10
C PRO A 47 -4.31 -1.70 -10.30
N LEU A 48 -5.13 -1.95 -9.26
CA LEU A 48 -6.58 -1.78 -9.33
C LEU A 48 -7.03 -0.33 -9.11
N LEU A 49 -6.13 0.53 -8.60
CA LEU A 49 -6.40 1.95 -8.45
C LEU A 49 -6.29 2.67 -9.81
N PRO A 50 -7.05 3.76 -10.02
CA PRO A 50 -6.87 4.59 -11.21
C PRO A 50 -5.42 5.06 -11.34
N ARG A 51 -4.93 5.16 -12.58
CA ARG A 51 -3.54 5.55 -12.86
C ARG A 51 -3.22 6.97 -12.38
N GLU A 52 -4.22 7.84 -12.35
CA GLU A 52 -4.15 9.23 -11.91
C GLU A 52 -4.24 9.37 -10.39
N CYS A 53 -4.47 8.28 -9.66
CA CYS A 53 -4.61 8.28 -8.21
C CYS A 53 -3.29 8.73 -7.55
N VAL A 54 -3.35 9.76 -6.71
CA VAL A 54 -2.20 10.19 -5.91
C VAL A 54 -2.00 9.22 -4.75
N LEU A 55 -0.87 8.50 -4.75
CA LEU A 55 -0.53 7.55 -3.69
C LEU A 55 0.43 8.21 -2.69
N VAL A 56 0.03 8.27 -1.43
CA VAL A 56 0.82 8.82 -0.31
C VAL A 56 1.09 7.72 0.70
N TRP A 57 2.33 7.55 1.15
CA TRP A 57 2.64 6.52 2.14
C TRP A 57 2.31 7.00 3.55
N GLU A 58 1.41 6.30 4.23
CA GLU A 58 0.99 6.59 5.61
C GLU A 58 1.72 5.62 6.56
N MET A 59 2.86 6.05 7.10
CA MET A 59 3.72 5.19 7.91
C MET A 59 3.82 5.67 9.35
N SER A 60 4.13 4.74 10.25
CA SER A 60 4.41 5.09 11.64
C SER A 60 5.62 6.03 11.71
N PRO A 61 5.59 7.07 12.56
CA PRO A 61 6.73 7.98 12.72
C PRO A 61 7.97 7.29 13.32
N ARG A 62 7.83 6.04 13.79
CA ARG A 62 8.92 5.24 14.37
C ARG A 62 9.76 4.52 13.32
N LYS A 63 9.41 4.59 12.03
CA LYS A 63 10.15 3.89 10.98
C LYS A 63 11.49 4.54 10.72
N THR A 64 12.52 3.70 10.66
CA THR A 64 13.87 4.15 10.38
C THR A 64 14.02 4.49 8.91
N ALA A 65 14.95 5.39 8.60
CA ALA A 65 15.27 5.73 7.21
C ALA A 65 15.77 4.50 6.41
N GLY A 66 16.37 3.50 7.08
CA GLY A 66 16.79 2.25 6.44
C GLY A 66 15.61 1.38 5.99
N GLU A 67 14.58 1.25 6.84
CA GLU A 67 13.33 0.56 6.48
C GLU A 67 12.64 1.26 5.31
N ILE A 68 12.50 2.59 5.37
CA ILE A 68 11.84 3.37 4.33
C ILE A 68 12.56 3.20 2.99
N ARG A 69 13.89 3.29 2.95
CA ARG A 69 14.66 3.12 1.70
C ARG A 69 14.46 1.73 1.09
N ARG A 70 14.44 0.66 1.90
CA ARG A 70 14.18 -0.70 1.38
C ARG A 70 12.80 -0.80 0.73
N SER A 71 11.78 -0.23 1.36
CA SER A 71 10.44 -0.17 0.77
C SER A 71 10.39 0.65 -0.52
N VAL A 72 11.11 1.77 -0.59
CA VAL A 72 11.22 2.57 -1.84
C VAL A 72 11.81 1.75 -2.98
N GLU A 73 12.88 0.99 -2.72
CA GLU A 73 13.48 0.15 -3.75
C GLU A 73 12.55 -1.00 -4.18
N ALA A 74 11.85 -1.64 -3.24
CA ALA A 74 10.82 -2.63 -3.57
C ALA A 74 9.69 -2.02 -4.40
N TRP A 75 9.20 -0.84 -4.02
CA TRP A 75 8.15 -0.13 -4.75
C TRP A 75 8.55 0.18 -6.19
N LYS A 76 9.76 0.72 -6.40
CA LYS A 76 10.29 0.97 -7.75
C LYS A 76 10.44 -0.31 -8.56
N LYS A 77 10.81 -1.43 -7.94
CA LYS A 77 10.89 -2.73 -8.64
C LYS A 77 9.52 -3.19 -9.16
N HIS A 78 8.45 -2.93 -8.41
CA HIS A 78 7.10 -3.34 -8.78
C HIS A 78 6.39 -2.35 -9.71
N PHE A 79 6.61 -1.04 -9.52
CA PHE A 79 5.80 0.01 -10.13
C PHE A 79 6.62 1.16 -10.75
N GLY A 80 7.95 1.11 -10.67
CA GLY A 80 8.83 2.04 -11.36
C GLY A 80 8.75 1.78 -12.87
N ALA A 81 8.56 2.86 -13.63
CA ALA A 81 8.72 2.88 -15.07
C ALA A 81 10.20 2.99 -15.45
#